data_AF-A0A956DV79-F1
#
_entry.id   AF-A0A956DV79-F1
#
_cell.length_a   1.000
_cell.length_b   1.000
_cell.length_c   1.000
_cell.angle_alpha   90.00
_cell.angle_beta   90.00
_cell.angle_gamma   90.00
#
_symmetry.space_group_name_H-M   'P 1'
#
loop_
_entity.id
_entity.type
_entity.pdbx_description
1 polymer ?
#
loop_
_entity_poly.entity_id
_entity_poly.type
_entity_poly.pdbx_seq_one_letter_code
_entity_poly.pdbx_strand_id
1 'polypeptide(L)'
;PYHQPLKRTSWLFYAEDFREATAGPELATYLFFHNERLGLSASMLAAGIHNLSYFLVRSPEEREAFAHDAARSTRPDAASFRALAEALPWATGLYHGSLRPPGPDAGELGRLEIADLLVPEHLKPNLQALASAFQAGAREVLARHAARYAPRGDDGAASEVVAWLKDNEPRLLVTAGPTILWSPERPGDLAALGEALRGIATEPAESLVADLAVIDARTRAFFDALVDEATLPDPHDLDQEAGTYVHATHKLIAYDLRHPEMNRLNEPSPPYERWMLAARTIHEWGHLAVDAEMVRVPDARRPAFDEAKAEVATLLDAIIGRASPKLQAVAGKEAQLLGGEGSPGKRLFAALLARFDDFAANLLARCFLTPEEMETYARANVLLLVQEPGLGPWLRLVRHAYEYQYLTLGGLDDPFDYFAGSLWLDQHLVDAGICSRDDARALVDAVSRVCATYAIDAQFFRPGALPKVAQLG
;
A
#
# COMPACT_ATOMS: atom_id res chain seq x y z
N PRO A 1 -14.69 -8.21 2.74
CA PRO A 1 -14.08 -7.68 3.99
C PRO A 1 -12.78 -8.38 4.39
N TYR A 2 -12.62 -9.64 4.00
CA TYR A 2 -11.42 -10.47 4.17
C TYR A 2 -10.45 -10.38 2.98
N HIS A 3 -10.80 -9.55 2.00
CA HIS A 3 -10.00 -9.20 0.83
C HIS A 3 -9.51 -7.78 1.09
N GLN A 4 -8.24 -7.64 1.46
CA GLN A 4 -7.48 -6.43 1.21
C GLN A 4 -6.79 -6.68 -0.13
N PRO A 5 -7.29 -6.13 -1.24
CA PRO A 5 -6.70 -6.38 -2.55
C PRO A 5 -5.23 -6.01 -2.59
N LEU A 6 -4.93 -4.94 -1.84
CA LEU A 6 -3.60 -4.49 -1.51
C LEU A 6 -3.54 -4.38 0.01
N LYS A 7 -2.77 -5.26 0.62
CA LYS A 7 -2.50 -5.27 2.06
C LYS A 7 -2.01 -3.90 2.53
N ARG A 8 -2.54 -3.41 3.67
CA ARG A 8 -2.19 -2.13 4.34
C ARG A 8 -2.60 -0.83 3.62
N THR A 9 -3.21 -0.88 2.45
CA THR A 9 -3.48 0.35 1.65
C THR A 9 -4.98 0.59 1.40
N SER A 10 -5.85 -0.24 1.97
CA SER A 10 -7.30 -0.10 1.81
C SER A 10 -8.09 -0.51 3.04
N TRP A 11 -9.19 0.19 3.28
CA TRP A 11 -10.26 -0.23 4.17
C TRP A 11 -11.45 -0.69 3.34
N LEU A 12 -12.14 -1.73 3.79
CA LEU A 12 -13.37 -2.15 3.13
C LEU A 12 -14.59 -1.72 3.93
N PHE A 13 -15.41 -0.90 3.29
CA PHE A 13 -16.75 -0.55 3.75
C PHE A 13 -17.80 -0.98 2.75
N TYR A 14 -18.98 -1.32 3.26
CA TYR A 14 -20.20 -1.52 2.51
C TYR A 14 -20.99 -0.22 2.48
N ALA A 15 -21.74 0.03 1.41
CA ALA A 15 -22.64 1.18 1.36
C ALA A 15 -23.64 1.20 2.53
N GLU A 16 -24.05 0.03 3.02
CA GLU A 16 -24.93 -0.11 4.19
C GLU A 16 -24.28 0.33 5.52
N ASP A 17 -22.95 0.46 5.59
CA ASP A 17 -22.24 0.96 6.78
C ASP A 17 -22.51 2.45 7.03
N PHE A 18 -23.01 3.17 6.02
CA PHE A 18 -23.25 4.61 6.05
C PHE A 18 -24.73 4.97 5.80
N ARG A 19 -25.64 4.00 5.96
CA ARG A 19 -27.09 4.23 5.85
C ARG A 19 -27.72 4.11 7.23
N GLU A 20 -28.46 5.15 7.63
CA GLU A 20 -29.13 5.24 8.95
C GLU A 20 -30.01 4.01 9.29
N ALA A 21 -30.64 3.43 8.27
CA ALA A 21 -31.50 2.25 8.43
C ALA A 21 -30.73 0.98 8.86
N THR A 22 -29.43 0.90 8.59
CA THR A 22 -28.61 -0.31 8.76
C THR A 22 -27.38 -0.10 9.65
N ALA A 23 -26.92 1.14 9.81
CA ALA A 23 -25.81 1.52 10.67
C ALA A 23 -25.98 2.98 11.13
N GLY A 24 -25.73 3.23 12.42
CA GLY A 24 -25.59 4.57 12.97
C GLY A 24 -24.11 4.97 13.15
N PRO A 25 -23.86 6.20 13.63
CA PRO A 25 -22.51 6.76 13.76
C PRO A 25 -21.55 5.91 14.59
N GLU A 26 -22.03 5.25 15.65
CA GLU A 26 -21.16 4.47 16.56
C GLU A 26 -20.65 3.19 15.91
N LEU A 27 -21.52 2.45 15.20
CA LEU A 27 -21.08 1.28 14.44
C LEU A 27 -20.13 1.69 13.31
N ALA A 28 -20.48 2.74 12.54
CA ALA A 28 -19.64 3.24 11.47
C ALA A 28 -18.25 3.66 11.98
N THR A 29 -18.19 4.39 13.09
CA THR A 29 -16.95 4.81 13.74
C THR A 29 -16.14 3.59 14.17
N TYR A 30 -16.75 2.62 14.86
CA TYR A 30 -16.05 1.40 15.26
C TYR A 30 -15.50 0.62 14.06
N LEU A 31 -16.21 0.59 12.92
CA LEU A 31 -15.75 -0.08 11.71
C LEU A 31 -14.47 0.53 11.13
N PHE A 32 -14.22 1.84 11.31
CA PHE A 32 -12.92 2.44 10.97
C PHE A 32 -11.80 1.86 11.85
N PHE A 33 -11.98 1.85 13.18
CA PHE A 33 -11.00 1.25 14.10
C PHE A 33 -10.79 -0.24 13.83
N HIS A 34 -11.86 -0.96 13.49
CA HIS A 34 -11.82 -2.38 13.15
C HIS A 34 -11.01 -2.64 11.87
N ASN A 35 -11.31 -1.92 10.79
CA ASN A 35 -10.58 -2.04 9.52
C ASN A 35 -9.11 -1.64 9.67
N GLU A 36 -8.80 -0.59 10.43
CA GLU A 36 -7.42 -0.18 10.70
C GLU A 36 -6.66 -1.28 11.44
N ARG A 37 -7.23 -1.81 12.53
CA ARG A 37 -6.60 -2.90 13.27
C ARG A 37 -6.45 -4.16 12.43
N LEU A 38 -7.42 -4.44 11.55
CA LEU A 38 -7.36 -5.56 10.62
C LEU A 38 -6.19 -5.39 9.64
N GLY A 39 -5.98 -4.19 9.08
CA GLY A 39 -4.84 -3.89 8.20
C GLY A 39 -3.49 -4.06 8.90
N LEU A 40 -3.39 -3.68 10.18
CA LEU A 40 -2.16 -3.83 10.95
C LEU A 40 -1.89 -5.29 11.38
N SER A 41 -2.93 -6.03 11.76
CA SER A 41 -2.78 -7.37 12.34
C SER A 41 -2.95 -8.53 11.36
N ALA A 42 -3.52 -8.28 10.19
CA ALA A 42 -3.98 -9.29 9.23
C ALA A 42 -4.82 -10.42 9.89
N SER A 43 -5.53 -10.10 10.98
CA SER A 43 -6.27 -11.08 11.77
C SER A 43 -7.57 -10.48 12.29
N MET A 44 -8.70 -11.02 11.83
CA MET A 44 -10.05 -10.61 12.26
C MET A 44 -10.30 -10.87 13.73
N LEU A 45 -9.74 -11.96 14.26
CA LEU A 45 -9.76 -12.26 15.67
C LEU A 45 -8.99 -11.18 16.45
N ALA A 46 -7.76 -10.91 16.05
CA ALA A 46 -6.94 -9.89 16.70
C ALA A 46 -7.62 -8.52 16.61
N ALA A 47 -8.21 -8.17 15.46
CA ALA A 47 -8.93 -6.92 15.27
C ALA A 47 -10.14 -6.78 16.21
N GLY A 48 -10.98 -7.82 16.31
CA GLY A 48 -12.13 -7.81 17.22
C GLY A 48 -11.72 -7.69 18.69
N ILE A 49 -10.73 -8.48 19.12
CA ILE A 49 -10.31 -8.56 20.52
C ILE A 49 -9.48 -7.34 20.94
N HIS A 50 -8.51 -6.92 20.12
CA HIS A 50 -7.63 -5.80 20.47
C HIS A 50 -8.37 -4.47 20.51
N ASN A 51 -9.47 -4.34 19.76
CA ASN A 51 -10.30 -3.15 19.80
C ASN A 51 -11.31 -3.13 20.94
N LEU A 52 -11.28 -4.08 21.88
CA LEU A 52 -12.08 -3.96 23.12
C LEU A 52 -11.70 -2.72 23.94
N SER A 53 -10.46 -2.23 23.81
CA SER A 53 -10.00 -0.99 24.44
C SER A 53 -10.80 0.23 24.00
N TYR A 54 -11.34 0.22 22.76
CA TYR A 54 -12.18 1.29 22.23
C TYR A 54 -13.37 1.57 23.18
N PHE A 55 -14.04 0.52 23.66
CA PHE A 55 -15.22 0.64 24.51
C PHE A 55 -14.93 0.98 25.98
N LEU A 56 -13.66 0.93 26.42
CA LEU A 56 -13.30 1.28 27.80
C LEU A 56 -13.45 2.77 28.10
N VAL A 57 -13.42 3.61 27.05
CA VAL A 57 -13.51 5.07 27.14
C VAL A 57 -14.80 5.61 26.52
N ARG A 58 -15.72 4.74 26.07
CA ARG A 58 -17.03 5.13 25.55
C ARG A 58 -18.05 5.24 26.68
N SER A 59 -18.97 6.21 26.55
CA SER A 59 -20.09 6.39 27.48
C SER A 59 -21.03 5.18 27.46
N PRO A 60 -21.90 5.01 28.48
CA PRO A 60 -22.98 4.03 28.43
C PRO A 60 -23.87 4.18 27.19
N GLU A 61 -24.20 5.40 26.80
CA GLU A 61 -25.09 5.72 25.68
C GLU A 61 -24.43 5.38 24.33
N GLU A 62 -23.14 5.70 24.15
CA GLU A 62 -22.38 5.34 22.95
C GLU A 62 -22.31 3.81 22.78
N ARG A 63 -22.12 3.07 23.89
CA ARG A 63 -22.12 1.60 23.89
C ARG A 63 -23.48 1.01 23.56
N GLU A 64 -24.56 1.58 24.09
CA GLU A 64 -25.92 1.16 23.79
C GLU A 64 -26.28 1.44 22.32
N ALA A 65 -25.90 2.60 21.79
CA ALA A 65 -26.07 2.95 20.39
C ALA A 65 -25.31 1.98 19.47
N PHE A 66 -24.04 1.68 19.77
CA PHE A 66 -23.30 0.65 19.05
C PHE A 66 -24.03 -0.70 19.07
N ALA A 67 -24.50 -1.14 20.24
CA ALA A 67 -25.18 -2.43 20.37
C ALA A 67 -26.48 -2.48 19.56
N HIS A 68 -27.26 -1.39 19.57
CA HIS A 68 -28.46 -1.23 18.79
C HIS A 68 -28.18 -1.31 17.28
N ASP A 69 -27.12 -0.64 16.81
CA ASP A 69 -26.74 -0.63 15.39
C ASP A 69 -26.17 -1.98 14.94
N ALA A 70 -25.34 -2.62 15.76
CA ALA A 70 -24.81 -3.96 15.48
C ALA A 70 -25.94 -5.00 15.30
N ALA A 71 -27.03 -4.89 16.07
CA ALA A 71 -28.20 -5.76 15.93
C ALA A 71 -28.91 -5.60 14.57
N ARG A 72 -28.97 -4.38 14.03
CA ARG A 72 -29.62 -4.08 12.74
C ARG A 72 -28.70 -4.25 11.52
N SER A 73 -27.39 -4.36 11.74
CA SER A 73 -26.42 -4.50 10.66
C SER A 73 -26.74 -5.68 9.73
N THR A 74 -26.70 -5.41 8.43
CA THR A 74 -26.92 -6.37 7.34
C THR A 74 -25.61 -6.84 6.70
N ARG A 75 -24.47 -6.44 7.27
CA ARG A 75 -23.15 -6.82 6.76
C ARG A 75 -22.97 -8.34 6.72
N PRO A 76 -22.14 -8.86 5.80
CA PRO A 76 -21.83 -10.29 5.76
C PRO A 76 -21.30 -10.84 7.09
N ASP A 77 -20.52 -10.04 7.83
CA ASP A 77 -19.90 -10.34 9.13
C ASP A 77 -20.69 -9.79 10.34
N ALA A 78 -21.96 -9.41 10.15
CA ALA A 78 -22.79 -8.82 11.21
C ALA A 78 -22.86 -9.68 12.50
N ALA A 79 -22.81 -11.01 12.37
CA ALA A 79 -22.79 -11.92 13.51
C ALA A 79 -21.62 -11.65 14.49
N SER A 80 -20.45 -11.27 13.97
CA SER A 80 -19.28 -10.92 14.80
C SER A 80 -19.54 -9.65 15.62
N PHE A 81 -20.15 -8.63 15.01
CA PHE A 81 -20.45 -7.37 15.69
C PHE A 81 -21.62 -7.50 16.67
N ARG A 82 -22.59 -8.39 16.40
CA ARG A 82 -23.64 -8.75 17.37
C ARG A 82 -23.06 -9.45 18.59
N ALA A 83 -22.14 -10.40 18.40
CA ALA A 83 -21.43 -11.03 19.51
C ALA A 83 -20.59 -10.02 20.32
N LEU A 84 -20.00 -9.04 19.65
CA LEU A 84 -19.30 -7.93 20.33
C LEU A 84 -20.26 -7.05 21.14
N ALA A 85 -21.42 -6.71 20.59
CA ALA A 85 -22.46 -5.96 21.30
C ALA A 85 -22.92 -6.69 22.57
N GLU A 86 -23.17 -8.00 22.47
CA GLU A 86 -23.51 -8.87 23.62
C GLU A 86 -22.38 -8.94 24.66
N ALA A 87 -21.13 -8.73 24.24
CA ALA A 87 -19.96 -8.73 25.10
C ALA A 87 -19.74 -7.42 25.87
N LEU A 88 -20.31 -6.30 25.43
CA LEU A 88 -20.08 -4.98 26.03
C LEU A 88 -20.33 -4.89 27.54
N PRO A 89 -21.36 -5.53 28.12
CA PRO A 89 -21.60 -5.48 29.56
C PRO A 89 -20.40 -5.92 30.39
N TRP A 90 -19.75 -7.04 30.02
CA TRP A 90 -18.58 -7.55 30.74
C TRP A 90 -17.27 -6.97 30.21
N ALA A 91 -17.19 -6.54 28.95
CA ALA A 91 -15.97 -5.96 28.36
C ALA A 91 -15.52 -4.70 29.12
N THR A 92 -16.46 -3.99 29.75
CA THR A 92 -16.16 -2.84 30.61
C THR A 92 -15.61 -3.21 31.99
N GLY A 93 -15.44 -4.49 32.29
CA GLY A 93 -14.66 -4.98 33.41
C GLY A 93 -13.17 -5.17 33.08
N LEU A 94 -12.76 -4.98 31.82
CA LEU A 94 -11.35 -5.06 31.40
C LEU A 94 -10.58 -3.78 31.77
N TYR A 95 -9.26 -3.90 31.82
CA TYR A 95 -8.35 -2.78 32.07
C TYR A 95 -7.42 -2.58 30.86
N HIS A 96 -6.75 -1.43 30.84
CA HIS A 96 -5.77 -1.08 29.83
C HIS A 96 -4.66 -0.25 30.47
N GLY A 97 -3.40 -0.47 30.10
CA GLY A 97 -2.25 0.14 30.79
C GLY A 97 -2.31 1.66 30.91
N SER A 98 -2.77 2.36 29.87
CA SER A 98 -2.99 3.82 29.89
C SER A 98 -4.45 4.28 30.01
N LEU A 99 -5.38 3.71 29.22
CA LEU A 99 -6.76 4.22 29.10
C LEU A 99 -7.62 3.96 30.34
N ARG A 100 -7.38 2.83 31.01
CA ARG A 100 -8.09 2.45 32.24
C ARG A 100 -7.18 1.58 33.09
N PRO A 101 -6.20 2.18 33.79
CA PRO A 101 -5.23 1.43 34.56
C PRO A 101 -5.92 0.61 35.67
N PRO A 102 -5.40 -0.58 35.99
CA PRO A 102 -5.93 -1.37 37.09
C PRO A 102 -5.68 -0.68 38.43
N GLY A 103 -6.68 -0.73 39.31
CA GLY A 103 -6.52 -0.30 40.70
C GLY A 103 -5.70 -1.29 41.53
N PRO A 104 -5.31 -0.93 42.76
CA PRO A 104 -4.53 -1.80 43.65
C PRO A 104 -5.18 -3.17 43.92
N ASP A 105 -6.52 -3.23 43.88
CA ASP A 105 -7.30 -4.43 44.21
C ASP A 105 -7.66 -5.28 42.98
N ALA A 106 -7.10 -5.00 41.80
CA ALA A 106 -7.48 -5.69 40.54
C ALA A 106 -7.09 -7.17 40.49
N GLY A 107 -6.26 -7.65 41.43
CA GLY A 107 -5.79 -9.04 41.48
C GLY A 107 -4.82 -9.38 40.35
N GLU A 108 -4.65 -10.67 40.07
CA GLU A 108 -3.83 -11.15 38.96
C GLU A 108 -4.54 -10.93 37.62
N LEU A 109 -3.82 -10.33 36.66
CA LEU A 109 -4.35 -9.97 35.34
C LEU A 109 -3.54 -10.66 34.24
N GLY A 110 -4.23 -11.32 33.32
CA GLY A 110 -3.62 -11.76 32.06
C GLY A 110 -3.38 -10.56 31.14
N ARG A 111 -2.30 -10.56 30.36
CA ARG A 111 -1.97 -9.47 29.44
C ARG A 111 -2.09 -9.89 27.97
N LEU A 112 -2.72 -9.03 27.18
CA LEU A 112 -2.72 -9.08 25.72
C LEU A 112 -1.79 -7.98 25.19
N GLU A 113 -0.52 -8.31 24.99
CA GLU A 113 0.57 -7.36 24.70
C GLU A 113 0.26 -6.39 23.54
N ILE A 114 -0.34 -6.86 22.43
CA ILE A 114 -0.60 -6.04 21.24
C ILE A 114 -1.65 -4.94 21.49
N ALA A 115 -2.59 -5.19 22.41
CA ALA A 115 -3.69 -4.28 22.71
C ALA A 115 -3.49 -3.52 24.02
N ASP A 116 -2.39 -3.79 24.72
CA ASP A 116 -2.14 -3.40 26.12
C ASP A 116 -3.37 -3.64 27.03
N LEU A 117 -4.15 -4.67 26.70
CA LEU A 117 -5.35 -5.06 27.41
C LEU A 117 -4.98 -5.96 28.58
N LEU A 118 -5.57 -5.70 29.73
CA LEU A 118 -5.38 -6.49 30.94
C LEU A 118 -6.72 -7.13 31.32
N VAL A 119 -6.69 -8.45 31.49
CA VAL A 119 -7.88 -9.32 31.55
C VAL A 119 -7.92 -10.00 32.92
N PRO A 120 -8.91 -9.69 33.78
CA PRO A 120 -9.16 -10.43 35.01
C PRO A 120 -9.40 -11.92 34.74
N GLU A 121 -8.93 -12.79 35.65
CA GLU A 121 -9.03 -14.25 35.48
C GLU A 121 -10.46 -14.72 35.18
N HIS A 122 -11.43 -14.18 35.90
CA HIS A 122 -12.85 -14.55 35.77
C HIS A 122 -13.47 -14.13 34.43
N LEU A 123 -12.86 -13.21 33.67
CA LEU A 123 -13.32 -12.77 32.35
C LEU A 123 -12.63 -13.51 31.19
N LYS A 124 -11.60 -14.32 31.46
CA LYS A 124 -10.94 -15.11 30.42
C LYS A 124 -11.91 -16.03 29.63
N PRO A 125 -12.87 -16.73 30.27
CA PRO A 125 -13.84 -17.54 29.52
C PRO A 125 -14.71 -16.71 28.57
N ASN A 126 -15.15 -15.52 28.99
CA ASN A 126 -15.94 -14.61 28.16
C ASN A 126 -15.14 -14.13 26.94
N LEU A 127 -13.85 -13.80 27.15
CA LEU A 127 -12.95 -13.43 26.07
C LEU A 127 -12.76 -14.57 25.05
N GLN A 128 -12.59 -15.81 25.53
CA GLN A 128 -12.48 -17.00 24.69
C GLN A 128 -13.76 -17.26 23.89
N ALA A 129 -14.93 -17.04 24.48
CA ALA A 129 -16.21 -17.16 23.78
C ALA A 129 -16.35 -16.11 22.68
N LEU A 130 -16.01 -14.84 22.97
CA LEU A 130 -16.01 -13.76 21.97
C LEU A 130 -15.03 -14.05 20.83
N ALA A 131 -13.82 -14.50 21.15
CA ALA A 131 -12.83 -14.92 20.17
C ALA A 131 -13.37 -16.02 19.24
N SER A 132 -14.04 -17.01 19.81
CA SER A 132 -14.67 -18.10 19.07
C SER A 132 -15.80 -17.61 18.15
N ALA A 133 -16.60 -16.64 18.61
CA ALA A 133 -17.66 -16.03 17.80
C ALA A 133 -17.08 -15.26 16.59
N PHE A 134 -16.01 -14.47 16.80
CA PHE A 134 -15.31 -13.78 15.70
C PHE A 134 -14.69 -14.77 14.70
N GLN A 135 -14.07 -15.85 15.18
CA GLN A 135 -13.55 -16.90 14.29
C GLN A 135 -14.66 -17.59 13.50
N ALA A 136 -15.80 -17.88 14.13
CA ALA A 136 -16.95 -18.48 13.46
C ALA A 136 -17.54 -17.56 12.39
N GLY A 137 -17.76 -16.28 12.72
CA GLY A 137 -18.19 -15.26 11.76
C GLY A 137 -17.22 -15.10 10.61
N ALA A 138 -15.90 -15.08 10.89
CA ALA A 138 -14.86 -15.04 9.87
C ALA A 138 -14.93 -16.22 8.90
N ARG A 139 -15.01 -17.45 9.43
CA ARG A 139 -15.16 -18.65 8.60
C ARG A 139 -16.43 -18.62 7.77
N GLU A 140 -17.53 -18.16 8.34
CA GLU A 140 -18.81 -18.08 7.62
C GLU A 140 -18.75 -17.09 6.46
N VAL A 141 -18.18 -15.89 6.65
CA VAL A 141 -18.06 -14.94 5.55
C VAL A 141 -17.11 -15.45 4.49
N LEU A 142 -15.97 -16.04 4.87
CA LEU A 142 -15.06 -16.67 3.91
C LEU A 142 -15.75 -17.78 3.12
N ALA A 143 -16.57 -18.61 3.77
CA ALA A 143 -17.33 -19.66 3.12
C ALA A 143 -18.38 -19.08 2.15
N ARG A 144 -19.13 -18.04 2.55
CA ARG A 144 -20.09 -17.35 1.67
C ARG A 144 -19.39 -16.70 0.48
N HIS A 145 -18.22 -16.11 0.70
CA HIS A 145 -17.39 -15.50 -0.34
C HIS A 145 -16.92 -16.55 -1.35
N ALA A 146 -16.30 -17.64 -0.86
CA ALA A 146 -15.86 -18.76 -1.68
C ALA A 146 -17.02 -19.42 -2.42
N ALA A 147 -18.23 -19.50 -1.83
CA ALA A 147 -19.41 -20.03 -2.49
C ALA A 147 -20.00 -19.09 -3.56
N ARG A 148 -19.90 -17.77 -3.36
CA ARG A 148 -20.29 -16.75 -4.34
C ARG A 148 -19.43 -16.85 -5.59
N TYR A 149 -18.12 -16.97 -5.40
CA TYR A 149 -17.11 -17.01 -6.46
C TYR A 149 -16.61 -18.43 -6.76
N ALA A 150 -17.37 -19.45 -6.36
CA ALA A 150 -17.05 -20.82 -6.72
C ALA A 150 -17.06 -20.91 -8.25
N PRO A 151 -16.11 -21.63 -8.87
CA PRO A 151 -16.11 -21.85 -10.31
C PRO A 151 -17.46 -22.45 -10.72
N ARG A 152 -18.23 -21.69 -11.49
CA ARG A 152 -19.54 -22.11 -12.03
C ARG A 152 -19.50 -22.30 -13.54
N GLY A 153 -18.33 -22.13 -14.14
CA GLY A 153 -17.92 -22.50 -15.50
C GLY A 153 -18.97 -22.33 -16.59
N ASP A 154 -18.74 -21.33 -17.44
CA ASP A 154 -19.28 -21.29 -18.79
C ASP A 154 -18.09 -21.31 -19.76
N ASP A 155 -18.01 -22.32 -20.62
CA ASP A 155 -16.96 -22.42 -21.65
C ASP A 155 -16.99 -21.20 -22.62
N GLY A 156 -18.12 -20.50 -22.69
CA GLY A 156 -18.26 -19.23 -23.42
C GLY A 156 -17.37 -18.11 -22.87
N ALA A 157 -17.28 -17.96 -21.54
CA ALA A 157 -16.52 -16.87 -20.92
C ALA A 157 -15.01 -16.99 -21.19
N ALA A 158 -14.45 -18.20 -21.11
CA ALA A 158 -13.05 -18.44 -21.48
C ALA A 158 -12.78 -18.12 -22.97
N SER A 159 -13.75 -18.44 -23.84
CA SER A 159 -13.66 -18.18 -25.27
C SER A 159 -13.64 -16.69 -25.58
N GLU A 160 -14.34 -15.85 -24.82
CA GLU A 160 -14.33 -14.39 -24.97
C GLU A 160 -12.97 -13.77 -24.63
N VAL A 161 -12.33 -14.19 -23.54
CA VAL A 161 -10.96 -13.74 -23.19
C VAL A 161 -9.97 -14.11 -24.30
N VAL A 162 -10.05 -15.36 -24.77
CA VAL A 162 -9.20 -15.88 -25.86
C VAL A 162 -9.44 -15.14 -27.17
N ALA A 163 -10.70 -14.85 -27.51
CA ALA A 163 -11.06 -14.08 -28.69
C ALA A 163 -10.52 -12.65 -28.59
N TRP A 164 -10.68 -12.00 -27.44
CA TRP A 164 -10.17 -10.65 -27.22
C TRP A 164 -8.64 -10.58 -27.39
N LEU A 165 -7.88 -11.53 -26.83
CA LEU A 165 -6.43 -11.59 -26.99
C LEU A 165 -5.99 -11.75 -28.45
N LYS A 166 -6.72 -12.56 -29.23
CA LYS A 166 -6.49 -12.74 -30.67
C LYS A 166 -6.82 -11.50 -31.48
N ASP A 167 -7.96 -10.89 -31.19
CA ASP A 167 -8.50 -9.78 -32.00
C ASP A 167 -7.76 -8.46 -31.73
N ASN A 168 -7.21 -8.29 -30.51
CA ASN A 168 -6.57 -7.05 -30.09
C ASN A 168 -5.04 -7.12 -30.02
N GLU A 169 -4.46 -8.33 -29.95
CA GLU A 169 -3.01 -8.57 -29.85
C GLU A 169 -2.31 -7.60 -28.88
N PRO A 170 -2.70 -7.59 -27.59
CA PRO A 170 -2.15 -6.63 -26.63
C PRO A 170 -0.65 -6.82 -26.39
N ARG A 171 0.07 -5.72 -26.11
CA ARG A 171 1.51 -5.68 -25.83
C ARG A 171 1.83 -6.11 -24.40
N LEU A 172 1.48 -7.32 -24.02
CA LEU A 172 1.72 -7.89 -22.69
C LEU A 172 1.88 -9.41 -22.74
N LEU A 173 2.29 -10.04 -21.65
CA LEU A 173 2.21 -11.49 -21.44
C LEU A 173 1.11 -11.81 -20.42
N VAL A 174 0.45 -12.95 -20.59
CA VAL A 174 -0.34 -13.55 -19.51
C VAL A 174 0.47 -14.70 -18.92
N THR A 175 0.72 -14.66 -17.61
CA THR A 175 1.56 -15.64 -16.92
C THR A 175 0.83 -16.33 -15.76
N ALA A 176 1.44 -17.40 -15.26
CA ALA A 176 1.02 -18.11 -14.06
C ALA A 176 2.28 -18.52 -13.28
N GLY A 177 2.78 -17.61 -12.45
CA GLY A 177 4.16 -17.64 -11.96
C GLY A 177 5.15 -17.65 -13.13
N PRO A 178 6.14 -18.57 -13.15
CA PRO A 178 7.18 -18.59 -14.20
C PRO A 178 6.68 -19.11 -15.56
N THR A 179 5.41 -19.52 -15.67
CA THR A 179 4.86 -20.09 -16.91
C THR A 179 4.15 -19.01 -17.72
N ILE A 180 4.56 -18.84 -18.99
CA ILE A 180 3.83 -18.00 -19.96
C ILE A 180 2.64 -18.80 -20.48
N LEU A 181 1.44 -18.28 -20.25
CA LEU A 181 0.18 -18.87 -20.72
C LEU A 181 -0.21 -18.34 -22.10
N TRP A 182 0.12 -17.08 -22.38
CA TRP A 182 -0.10 -16.43 -23.68
C TRP A 182 0.96 -15.36 -23.95
N SER A 183 1.33 -15.21 -25.23
CA SER A 183 2.27 -14.20 -25.71
C SER A 183 1.85 -13.64 -27.08
N PRO A 184 2.02 -12.34 -27.34
CA PRO A 184 1.76 -11.71 -28.63
C PRO A 184 2.74 -12.19 -29.71
N GLU A 185 3.87 -12.79 -29.35
CA GLU A 185 4.80 -13.41 -30.32
C GLU A 185 4.22 -14.70 -30.93
N ARG A 186 3.30 -15.37 -30.22
CA ARG A 186 2.67 -16.62 -30.62
C ARG A 186 1.17 -16.58 -30.27
N PRO A 187 0.38 -15.67 -30.87
CA PRO A 187 -1.00 -15.42 -30.45
C PRO A 187 -1.96 -16.61 -30.67
N GLY A 188 -1.56 -17.56 -31.53
CA GLY A 188 -2.28 -18.81 -31.75
C GLY A 188 -2.01 -19.92 -30.73
N ASP A 189 -0.97 -19.80 -29.89
CA ASP A 189 -0.65 -20.78 -28.84
C ASP A 189 -1.52 -20.52 -27.60
N LEU A 190 -2.68 -21.17 -27.56
CA LEU A 190 -3.74 -20.91 -26.58
C LEU A 190 -4.02 -22.07 -25.65
N ALA A 191 -3.33 -23.21 -25.81
CA ALA A 191 -3.66 -24.42 -25.07
C ALA A 191 -3.46 -24.21 -23.56
N ALA A 192 -2.34 -23.60 -23.16
CA ALA A 192 -2.04 -23.33 -21.76
C ALA A 192 -3.00 -22.31 -21.14
N LEU A 193 -3.31 -21.22 -21.86
CA LEU A 193 -4.28 -20.23 -21.42
C LEU A 193 -5.69 -20.83 -21.30
N GLY A 194 -6.14 -21.59 -22.30
CA GLY A 194 -7.45 -22.23 -22.29
C GLY A 194 -7.60 -23.21 -21.12
N GLU A 195 -6.53 -23.92 -20.76
CA GLU A 195 -6.52 -24.76 -19.55
C GLU A 195 -6.64 -23.92 -18.28
N ALA A 196 -5.88 -22.83 -18.18
CA ALA A 196 -5.89 -21.95 -17.01
C ALA A 196 -7.23 -21.23 -16.81
N LEU A 197 -7.94 -20.90 -17.90
CA LEU A 197 -9.25 -20.26 -17.88
C LEU A 197 -10.42 -21.25 -17.75
N ARG A 198 -10.15 -22.56 -17.71
CA ARG A 198 -11.20 -23.58 -17.65
C ARG A 198 -12.11 -23.35 -16.45
N GLY A 199 -13.41 -23.18 -16.72
CA GLY A 199 -14.42 -22.98 -15.69
C GLY A 199 -14.49 -21.57 -15.10
N ILE A 200 -13.79 -20.60 -15.70
CA ILE A 200 -13.96 -19.18 -15.37
C ILE A 200 -15.42 -18.75 -15.56
N ALA A 201 -15.91 -17.90 -14.67
CA ALA A 201 -17.23 -17.28 -14.80
C ALA A 201 -17.16 -16.00 -15.65
N THR A 202 -18.30 -15.56 -16.19
CA THR A 202 -18.38 -14.36 -17.04
C THR A 202 -17.83 -13.10 -16.37
N GLU A 203 -18.21 -12.80 -15.12
CA GLU A 203 -17.79 -11.57 -14.42
C GLU A 203 -16.26 -11.48 -14.21
N PRO A 204 -15.55 -12.53 -13.71
CA PRO A 204 -14.08 -12.55 -13.70
C PRO A 204 -13.44 -12.49 -15.10
N ALA A 205 -14.03 -13.13 -16.12
CA ALA A 205 -13.53 -13.08 -17.49
C ALA A 205 -13.60 -11.68 -18.09
N GLU A 206 -14.74 -10.99 -17.95
CA GLU A 206 -14.91 -9.58 -18.33
C GLU A 206 -13.92 -8.68 -17.57
N SER A 207 -13.76 -8.93 -16.27
CA SER A 207 -12.80 -8.20 -15.43
C SER A 207 -11.36 -8.39 -15.91
N LEU A 208 -10.97 -9.62 -16.27
CA LEU A 208 -9.65 -9.94 -16.79
C LEU A 208 -9.38 -9.19 -18.10
N VAL A 209 -10.34 -9.20 -19.04
CA VAL A 209 -10.22 -8.43 -20.28
C VAL A 209 -10.04 -6.94 -20.00
N ALA A 210 -10.79 -6.37 -19.06
CA ALA A 210 -10.66 -4.97 -18.68
C ALA A 210 -9.27 -4.65 -18.10
N ASP A 211 -8.70 -5.53 -17.27
CA ASP A 211 -7.37 -5.37 -16.70
C ASP A 211 -6.28 -5.43 -17.78
N LEU A 212 -6.36 -6.42 -18.68
CA LEU A 212 -5.42 -6.55 -19.80
C LEU A 212 -5.48 -5.35 -20.75
N ALA A 213 -6.67 -4.80 -20.99
CA ALA A 213 -6.86 -3.61 -21.80
C ALA A 213 -6.19 -2.37 -21.19
N VAL A 214 -6.20 -2.22 -19.85
CA VAL A 214 -5.50 -1.11 -19.17
C VAL A 214 -3.99 -1.21 -19.37
N ILE A 215 -3.43 -2.40 -19.20
CA ILE A 215 -1.98 -2.64 -19.37
C ILE A 215 -1.58 -2.35 -20.81
N ASP A 216 -2.35 -2.85 -21.78
CA ASP A 216 -2.09 -2.62 -23.20
C ASP A 216 -2.17 -1.12 -23.55
N ALA A 217 -3.23 -0.44 -23.11
CA ALA A 217 -3.41 0.99 -23.38
C ALA A 217 -2.25 1.83 -22.83
N ARG A 218 -1.81 1.56 -21.60
CA ARG A 218 -0.69 2.27 -20.95
C ARG A 218 0.65 1.92 -21.62
N THR A 219 0.87 0.66 -21.94
CA THR A 219 2.06 0.21 -22.67
C THR A 219 2.15 0.86 -24.05
N ARG A 220 1.06 0.87 -24.84
CA ARG A 220 1.01 1.55 -26.13
C ARG A 220 1.26 3.04 -25.99
N ALA A 221 0.62 3.72 -25.04
CA ALA A 221 0.82 5.15 -24.81
C ALA A 221 2.30 5.50 -24.53
N PHE A 222 2.99 4.68 -23.74
CA PHE A 222 4.41 4.84 -23.47
C PHE A 222 5.26 4.68 -24.74
N PHE A 223 5.10 3.57 -25.47
CA PHE A 223 5.87 3.30 -26.68
C PHE A 223 5.55 4.26 -27.84
N ASP A 224 4.29 4.68 -27.98
CA ASP A 224 3.88 5.69 -28.95
C ASP A 224 4.49 7.06 -28.66
N ALA A 225 4.91 7.32 -27.43
CA ALA A 225 5.63 8.52 -27.06
C ALA A 225 7.13 8.45 -27.39
N LEU A 226 7.72 7.27 -27.53
CA LEU A 226 9.15 7.12 -27.79
C LEU A 226 9.53 7.44 -29.24
N VAL A 227 10.70 8.05 -29.42
CA VAL A 227 11.31 8.23 -30.75
C VAL A 227 11.77 6.88 -31.30
N ASP A 228 12.42 6.07 -30.46
CA ASP A 228 12.95 4.75 -30.81
C ASP A 228 12.84 3.78 -29.63
N GLU A 229 12.06 2.71 -29.79
CA GLU A 229 11.84 1.68 -28.77
C GLU A 229 13.14 0.89 -28.45
N ALA A 230 14.08 0.82 -29.39
CA ALA A 230 15.34 0.09 -29.22
C ALA A 230 16.32 0.76 -28.24
N THR A 231 16.01 2.00 -27.81
CA THR A 231 16.81 2.73 -26.80
C THR A 231 16.64 2.18 -25.39
N LEU A 232 15.54 1.48 -25.10
CA LEU A 232 15.34 0.84 -23.81
C LEU A 232 16.31 -0.35 -23.67
N PRO A 233 16.94 -0.57 -22.50
CA PRO A 233 17.78 -1.73 -22.26
C PRO A 233 16.96 -3.02 -22.12
N ASP A 234 17.67 -4.14 -22.04
CA ASP A 234 17.07 -5.40 -21.59
C ASP A 234 16.80 -5.33 -20.08
N PRO A 235 15.65 -5.85 -19.60
CA PRO A 235 15.33 -5.82 -18.18
C PRO A 235 16.31 -6.68 -17.38
N HIS A 236 16.85 -6.11 -16.30
CA HIS A 236 17.73 -6.80 -15.36
C HIS A 236 17.31 -6.45 -13.93
N ASP A 237 17.51 -7.39 -12.99
CA ASP A 237 17.26 -7.19 -11.55
C ASP A 237 15.84 -6.72 -11.15
N LEU A 238 14.81 -7.04 -11.95
CA LEU A 238 13.42 -6.69 -11.63
C LEU A 238 12.72 -7.76 -10.78
N ASP A 239 12.02 -7.30 -9.75
CA ASP A 239 11.16 -8.13 -8.91
C ASP A 239 9.92 -8.61 -9.70
N GLN A 240 9.69 -9.92 -9.74
CA GLN A 240 8.57 -10.55 -10.45
C GLN A 240 7.44 -10.98 -9.51
N GLU A 241 7.45 -10.55 -8.25
CA GLU A 241 6.49 -11.00 -7.22
C GLU A 241 5.19 -10.17 -7.18
N ALA A 242 5.14 -9.03 -7.86
CA ALA A 242 4.10 -8.02 -7.70
C ALA A 242 2.84 -8.23 -8.59
N GLY A 243 2.74 -9.39 -9.25
CA GLY A 243 1.63 -9.81 -10.13
C GLY A 243 1.41 -9.02 -11.42
N THR A 244 2.09 -7.88 -11.57
CA THR A 244 2.32 -7.17 -12.82
C THR A 244 3.75 -6.65 -12.81
N TYR A 245 4.58 -7.08 -13.76
CA TYR A 245 6.04 -6.82 -13.78
C TYR A 245 6.59 -6.83 -15.21
N VAL A 246 7.75 -6.23 -15.47
CA VAL A 246 8.43 -6.43 -16.77
C VAL A 246 9.12 -7.78 -16.80
N HIS A 247 8.77 -8.61 -17.79
CA HIS A 247 9.33 -9.94 -17.96
C HIS A 247 10.76 -9.88 -18.48
N ALA A 248 11.71 -10.42 -17.70
CA ALA A 248 13.15 -10.35 -17.96
C ALA A 248 13.58 -10.72 -19.39
N THR A 249 12.99 -11.76 -19.98
CA THR A 249 13.39 -12.25 -21.31
C THR A 249 12.64 -11.63 -22.48
N HIS A 250 11.37 -11.24 -22.28
CA HIS A 250 10.49 -10.84 -23.39
C HIS A 250 10.35 -9.33 -23.49
N LYS A 251 10.79 -8.57 -22.46
CA LYS A 251 10.65 -7.11 -22.40
C LYS A 251 9.21 -6.69 -22.68
N LEU A 252 8.29 -7.35 -22.00
CA LEU A 252 6.85 -7.11 -22.01
C LEU A 252 6.36 -7.10 -20.58
N ILE A 253 5.29 -6.36 -20.31
CA ILE A 253 4.60 -6.46 -19.03
C ILE A 253 3.94 -7.83 -18.94
N ALA A 254 4.27 -8.60 -17.93
CA ALA A 254 3.59 -9.84 -17.57
C ALA A 254 2.48 -9.55 -16.57
N TYR A 255 1.28 -10.03 -16.87
CA TYR A 255 0.14 -10.06 -15.95
C TYR A 255 -0.04 -11.48 -15.42
N ASP A 256 0.31 -11.69 -14.15
CA ASP A 256 0.27 -13.00 -13.51
C ASP A 256 -1.14 -13.32 -12.99
N LEU A 257 -1.71 -14.42 -13.43
CA LEU A 257 -3.01 -14.91 -12.93
C LEU A 257 -2.91 -15.45 -11.48
N ARG A 258 -1.70 -15.72 -10.98
CA ARG A 258 -1.42 -16.19 -9.61
C ARG A 258 -0.94 -15.04 -8.72
N HIS A 259 -1.85 -14.16 -8.32
CA HIS A 259 -1.54 -13.12 -7.33
C HIS A 259 -1.77 -13.65 -5.89
N PRO A 260 -0.82 -13.51 -4.94
CA PRO A 260 -0.99 -14.01 -3.57
C PRO A 260 -2.21 -13.43 -2.84
N GLU A 261 -2.54 -12.17 -3.14
CA GLU A 261 -3.63 -11.42 -2.48
C GLU A 261 -4.94 -11.41 -3.28
N MET A 262 -4.96 -11.92 -4.53
CA MET A 262 -6.12 -11.84 -5.42
C MET A 262 -6.30 -13.11 -6.25
N ASN A 263 -7.53 -13.62 -6.28
CA ASN A 263 -7.88 -14.74 -7.16
C ASN A 263 -8.50 -14.24 -8.46
N ARG A 264 -7.64 -13.80 -9.39
CA ARG A 264 -8.03 -13.21 -10.70
C ARG A 264 -8.88 -14.13 -11.58
N LEU A 265 -8.90 -15.44 -11.32
CA LEU A 265 -9.69 -16.41 -12.07
C LEU A 265 -11.12 -16.59 -11.51
N ASN A 266 -11.34 -16.28 -10.24
CA ASN A 266 -12.63 -16.50 -9.59
C ASN A 266 -13.33 -15.19 -9.24
N GLU A 267 -12.58 -14.10 -9.11
CA GLU A 267 -13.05 -12.84 -8.55
C GLU A 267 -12.73 -11.70 -9.51
N PRO A 268 -13.69 -10.78 -9.77
CA PRO A 268 -13.39 -9.57 -10.52
C PRO A 268 -12.47 -8.65 -9.71
N SER A 269 -11.54 -8.00 -10.41
CA SER A 269 -10.66 -7.00 -9.84
C SER A 269 -11.47 -5.80 -9.33
N PRO A 270 -11.21 -5.33 -8.10
CA PRO A 270 -11.88 -4.15 -7.56
C PRO A 270 -11.49 -2.90 -8.36
N PRO A 271 -12.33 -1.85 -8.41
CA PRO A 271 -12.03 -0.66 -9.22
C PRO A 271 -10.66 -0.03 -8.95
N TYR A 272 -10.23 -0.01 -7.68
CA TYR A 272 -8.94 0.51 -7.25
C TYR A 272 -7.73 -0.26 -7.84
N GLU A 273 -7.88 -1.57 -8.09
CA GLU A 273 -6.81 -2.38 -8.69
C GLU A 273 -6.48 -1.91 -10.11
N ARG A 274 -7.47 -1.47 -10.90
CA ARG A 274 -7.22 -1.00 -12.27
C ARG A 274 -6.40 0.28 -12.30
N TRP A 275 -6.64 1.19 -11.36
CA TRP A 275 -5.79 2.38 -11.21
C TRP A 275 -4.36 2.01 -10.81
N MET A 276 -4.21 1.04 -9.91
CA MET A 276 -2.90 0.52 -9.53
C MET A 276 -2.19 -0.19 -10.69
N LEU A 277 -2.91 -0.98 -11.48
CA LEU A 277 -2.38 -1.68 -12.66
C LEU A 277 -1.87 -0.69 -13.69
N ALA A 278 -2.62 0.38 -13.97
CA ALA A 278 -2.18 1.45 -14.86
C ALA A 278 -0.88 2.08 -14.37
N ALA A 279 -0.84 2.46 -13.09
CA ALA A 279 0.31 3.10 -12.49
C ALA A 279 1.55 2.20 -12.45
N ARG A 280 1.41 0.94 -12.01
CA ARG A 280 2.48 -0.05 -12.01
C ARG A 280 3.00 -0.31 -13.42
N THR A 281 2.12 -0.48 -14.40
CA THR A 281 2.52 -0.69 -15.81
C THR A 281 3.48 0.40 -16.28
N ILE A 282 3.12 1.66 -16.05
CA ILE A 282 3.99 2.78 -16.45
C ILE A 282 5.23 2.88 -15.56
N HIS A 283 5.12 2.63 -14.26
CA HIS A 283 6.26 2.63 -13.34
C HIS A 283 7.35 1.65 -13.76
N GLU A 284 6.97 0.42 -14.12
CA GLU A 284 7.90 -0.60 -14.61
C GLU A 284 8.57 -0.18 -15.94
N TRP A 285 7.82 0.42 -16.86
CA TRP A 285 8.42 1.05 -18.05
C TRP A 285 9.34 2.22 -17.69
N GLY A 286 9.00 2.95 -16.63
CA GLY A 286 9.79 4.01 -16.04
C GLY A 286 11.15 3.54 -15.56
N HIS A 287 11.25 2.36 -14.94
CA HIS A 287 12.54 1.77 -14.57
C HIS A 287 13.44 1.56 -15.78
N LEU A 288 12.94 0.94 -16.85
CA LEU A 288 13.74 0.78 -18.08
C LEU A 288 14.13 2.13 -18.71
N ALA A 289 13.27 3.15 -18.59
CA ALA A 289 13.57 4.50 -19.07
C ALA A 289 14.67 5.17 -18.22
N VAL A 290 14.68 4.95 -16.90
CA VAL A 290 15.74 5.42 -16.00
C VAL A 290 17.06 4.74 -16.35
N ASP A 291 17.05 3.41 -16.55
CA ASP A 291 18.24 2.65 -16.96
C ASP A 291 18.78 3.10 -18.33
N ALA A 292 17.89 3.57 -19.22
CA ALA A 292 18.23 4.18 -20.51
C ALA A 292 18.68 5.65 -20.41
N GLU A 293 18.87 6.19 -19.20
CA GLU A 293 19.20 7.59 -18.93
C GLU A 293 18.17 8.62 -19.46
N MET A 294 16.93 8.18 -19.74
CA MET A 294 15.84 9.06 -20.20
C MET A 294 15.33 9.96 -19.07
N VAL A 295 15.51 9.56 -17.82
CA VAL A 295 15.26 10.38 -16.64
C VAL A 295 16.53 10.43 -15.81
N ARG A 296 17.13 11.61 -15.68
CA ARG A 296 18.44 11.76 -15.02
C ARG A 296 18.59 13.15 -14.44
N VAL A 297 19.66 13.36 -13.70
CA VAL A 297 20.16 14.71 -13.40
C VAL A 297 21.02 15.17 -14.59
N PRO A 298 20.58 16.19 -15.36
CA PRO A 298 21.38 16.72 -16.46
C PRO A 298 22.70 17.32 -15.96
N ASP A 299 23.73 17.32 -16.80
CA ASP A 299 25.05 17.84 -16.41
C ASP A 299 24.99 19.30 -15.94
N ALA A 300 24.14 20.11 -16.56
CA ALA A 300 23.90 21.50 -16.17
C ALA A 300 23.32 21.66 -14.75
N ARG A 301 22.66 20.62 -14.21
CA ARG A 301 22.08 20.58 -12.87
C ARG A 301 22.95 19.81 -11.87
N ARG A 302 24.06 19.19 -12.30
CA ARG A 302 24.94 18.41 -11.41
C ARG A 302 25.46 19.23 -10.21
N PRO A 303 25.89 20.50 -10.36
CA PRO A 303 26.32 21.29 -9.21
C PRO A 303 25.19 21.50 -8.18
N ALA A 304 23.98 21.78 -8.64
CA ALA A 304 22.80 21.95 -7.78
C ALA A 304 22.42 20.65 -7.07
N PHE A 305 22.56 19.51 -7.75
CA PHE A 305 22.33 18.19 -7.16
C PHE A 305 23.35 17.89 -6.05
N ASP A 306 24.64 18.14 -6.29
CA ASP A 306 25.68 17.92 -5.28
C ASP A 306 25.51 18.85 -4.07
N GLU A 307 25.13 20.11 -4.31
CA GLU A 307 24.78 21.07 -3.26
C GLU A 307 23.57 20.60 -2.43
N ALA A 308 22.47 20.22 -3.09
CA ALA A 308 21.26 19.73 -2.42
C ALA A 308 21.55 18.45 -1.60
N LYS A 309 22.38 17.54 -2.11
CA LYS A 309 22.81 16.35 -1.35
C LYS A 309 23.62 16.71 -0.12
N ALA A 310 24.54 17.66 -0.23
CA ALA A 310 25.34 18.13 0.90
C ALA A 310 24.48 18.84 1.94
N GLU A 311 23.46 19.59 1.50
CA GLU A 311 22.47 20.23 2.35
C GLU A 311 21.68 19.19 3.17
N VAL A 312 21.12 18.15 2.52
CA VAL A 312 20.40 17.08 3.22
C VAL A 312 21.29 16.40 4.28
N ALA A 313 22.53 16.06 3.93
CA ALA A 313 23.46 15.44 4.87
C ALA A 313 23.76 16.35 6.07
N THR A 314 24.01 17.64 5.82
CA THR A 314 24.29 18.64 6.86
C THR A 314 23.08 18.85 7.78
N LEU A 315 21.88 18.92 7.20
CA LEU A 315 20.64 19.07 7.95
C LEU A 315 20.39 17.84 8.84
N LEU A 316 20.60 16.63 8.33
CA LEU A 316 20.50 15.41 9.13
C LEU A 316 21.48 15.39 10.31
N ASP A 317 22.74 15.78 10.10
CA ASP A 317 23.70 15.87 11.18
C ASP A 317 23.27 16.90 12.24
N ALA A 318 22.68 18.02 11.81
CA ALA A 318 22.17 19.03 12.73
C ALA A 318 20.96 18.52 13.54
N ILE A 319 20.03 17.79 12.91
CA ILE A 319 18.90 17.15 13.59
C ILE A 319 19.39 16.12 14.61
N ILE A 320 20.32 15.24 14.20
CA ILE A 320 20.94 14.25 15.09
C ILE A 320 21.63 14.93 16.27
N GLY A 321 22.39 16.00 16.02
CA GLY A 321 23.10 16.76 17.06
C GLY A 321 22.18 17.43 18.09
N ARG A 322 20.93 17.75 17.72
CA ARG A 322 19.90 18.26 18.64
C ARG A 322 19.20 17.17 19.46
N ALA A 323 19.23 15.92 19.01
CA ALA A 323 18.59 14.81 19.71
C ALA A 323 19.30 14.44 21.01
N SER A 324 18.65 13.64 21.86
CA SER A 324 19.25 13.19 23.13
C SER A 324 20.53 12.34 22.91
N PRO A 325 21.46 12.29 23.87
CA PRO A 325 22.68 11.47 23.75
C PRO A 325 22.41 9.99 23.42
N LYS A 326 21.29 9.44 23.93
CA LYS A 326 20.85 8.09 23.63
C LYS A 326 20.51 7.93 22.15
N LEU A 327 19.78 8.87 21.57
CA LEU A 327 19.39 8.84 20.16
C LEU A 327 20.57 9.14 19.22
N GLN A 328 21.48 10.02 19.63
CA GLN A 328 22.76 10.24 18.92
C GLN A 328 23.58 8.94 18.82
N ALA A 329 23.66 8.17 19.91
CA ALA A 329 24.32 6.87 19.90
C ALA A 329 23.63 5.85 18.97
N VAL A 330 22.29 5.91 18.84
CA VAL A 330 21.54 5.08 17.88
C VAL A 330 21.87 5.49 16.45
N ALA A 331 21.91 6.80 16.13
CA ALA A 331 22.32 7.29 14.81
C ALA A 331 23.72 6.80 14.44
N GLY A 332 24.67 6.86 15.38
CA GLY A 332 26.01 6.35 15.18
C GLY A 332 26.06 4.85 14.86
N LYS A 333 25.23 4.04 15.52
CA LYS A 333 25.12 2.60 15.24
C LYS A 333 24.51 2.32 13.88
N GLU A 334 23.40 2.97 13.54
CA GLU A 334 22.76 2.82 12.21
C GLU A 334 23.73 3.21 11.09
N ALA A 335 24.39 4.36 11.23
CA ALA A 335 25.38 4.84 10.28
C ALA A 335 26.61 3.93 10.15
N GLN A 336 27.03 3.26 11.24
CA GLN A 336 28.11 2.27 11.18
C GLN A 336 27.69 1.01 10.42
N LEU A 337 26.46 0.52 10.62
CA LEU A 337 25.93 -0.66 9.93
C LEU A 337 25.83 -0.47 8.41
N LEU A 338 25.53 0.76 7.96
CA LEU A 338 25.48 1.11 6.54
C LEU A 338 26.88 1.19 5.90
N GLY A 339 27.95 1.31 6.69
CA GLY A 339 29.31 1.50 6.18
C GLY A 339 29.53 2.89 5.55
N GLY A 340 30.53 3.00 4.68
CA GLY A 340 30.87 4.23 3.96
C GLY A 340 31.70 5.26 4.76
N GLU A 341 31.99 6.39 4.12
CA GLU A 341 32.78 7.49 4.68
C GLU A 341 31.93 8.73 5.01
N GLY A 342 32.38 9.52 5.97
CA GLY A 342 31.73 10.77 6.39
C GLY A 342 30.85 10.64 7.62
N SER A 343 30.04 11.68 7.86
CA SER A 343 29.17 11.84 9.01
C SER A 343 27.96 10.88 8.99
N PRO A 344 27.29 10.68 10.14
CA PRO A 344 26.06 9.89 10.20
C PRO A 344 25.00 10.33 9.19
N GLY A 345 24.73 11.64 9.08
CA GLY A 345 23.76 12.19 8.14
C GLY A 345 24.09 11.86 6.68
N LYS A 346 25.38 11.97 6.30
CA LYS A 346 25.84 11.60 4.95
C LYS A 346 25.60 10.13 4.64
N ARG A 347 25.90 9.22 5.58
CA ARG A 347 25.75 7.77 5.38
C ARG A 347 24.29 7.34 5.32
N LEU A 348 23.47 7.89 6.21
CA LEU A 348 22.02 7.64 6.23
C LEU A 348 21.37 8.09 4.92
N PHE A 349 21.71 9.27 4.42
CA PHE A 349 21.17 9.75 3.16
C PHE A 349 21.72 9.00 1.95
N ALA A 350 23.01 8.63 1.95
CA ALA A 350 23.60 7.85 0.86
C ALA A 350 22.90 6.49 0.67
N ALA A 351 22.45 5.85 1.75
CA ALA A 351 21.69 4.60 1.68
C ALA A 351 20.35 4.75 0.91
N LEU A 352 19.74 5.94 0.93
CA LEU A 352 18.52 6.19 0.17
C LEU A 352 18.73 6.66 -1.25
N LEU A 353 19.90 7.21 -1.59
CA LEU A 353 20.18 7.61 -2.97
C LEU A 353 20.04 6.43 -3.94
N ALA A 354 20.30 5.20 -3.48
CA ALA A 354 20.07 3.98 -4.25
C ALA A 354 18.59 3.72 -4.60
N ARG A 355 17.65 4.46 -4.00
CA ARG A 355 16.21 4.37 -4.29
C ARG A 355 15.70 5.49 -5.19
N PHE A 356 16.54 6.45 -5.58
CA PHE A 356 16.07 7.57 -6.40
C PHE A 356 15.62 7.16 -7.80
N ASP A 357 16.01 5.97 -8.26
CA ASP A 357 15.53 5.40 -9.52
C ASP A 357 14.02 5.15 -9.47
N ASP A 358 13.46 4.70 -8.35
CA ASP A 358 12.00 4.58 -8.16
C ASP A 358 11.31 5.96 -8.29
N PHE A 359 11.92 7.01 -7.73
CA PHE A 359 11.39 8.37 -7.84
C PHE A 359 11.46 8.86 -9.29
N ALA A 360 12.57 8.62 -9.98
CA ALA A 360 12.76 9.01 -11.38
C ALA A 360 11.77 8.26 -12.30
N ALA A 361 11.52 6.97 -12.05
CA ALA A 361 10.48 6.21 -12.73
C ALA A 361 9.09 6.82 -12.51
N ASN A 362 8.77 7.21 -11.26
CA ASN A 362 7.50 7.88 -10.94
C ASN A 362 7.36 9.28 -11.56
N LEU A 363 8.47 10.01 -11.67
CA LEU A 363 8.51 11.32 -12.34
C LEU A 363 8.07 11.20 -13.80
N LEU A 364 8.59 10.20 -14.51
CA LEU A 364 8.14 9.89 -15.87
C LEU A 364 6.71 9.34 -15.87
N ALA A 365 6.37 8.49 -14.90
CA ALA A 365 5.08 7.83 -14.89
C ALA A 365 3.91 8.81 -14.84
N ARG A 366 4.06 9.89 -14.07
CA ARG A 366 3.10 11.00 -14.00
C ARG A 366 2.72 11.56 -15.37
N CYS A 367 3.59 11.48 -16.39
CA CYS A 367 3.29 11.96 -17.74
C CYS A 367 2.26 11.10 -18.50
N PHE A 368 2.03 9.87 -18.07
CA PHE A 368 1.17 8.90 -18.75
C PHE A 368 -0.07 8.49 -17.94
N LEU A 369 -0.15 8.92 -16.67
CA LEU A 369 -1.19 8.55 -15.73
C LEU A 369 -2.21 9.67 -15.56
N THR A 370 -3.47 9.28 -15.31
CA THR A 370 -4.47 10.25 -14.84
C THR A 370 -4.15 10.69 -13.40
N PRO A 371 -4.72 11.81 -12.93
CA PRO A 371 -4.57 12.23 -11.53
C PRO A 371 -4.96 11.13 -10.53
N GLU A 372 -6.05 10.40 -10.79
CA GLU A 372 -6.54 9.32 -9.94
C GLU A 372 -5.58 8.13 -9.91
N GLU A 373 -4.99 7.76 -11.05
CA GLU A 373 -3.99 6.68 -11.14
C GLU A 373 -2.72 7.05 -10.39
N MET A 374 -2.19 8.27 -10.60
CA MET A 374 -0.97 8.72 -9.94
C MET A 374 -1.16 8.88 -8.43
N GLU A 375 -2.28 9.45 -8.00
CA GLU A 375 -2.58 9.62 -6.58
C GLU A 375 -2.81 8.27 -5.89
N THR A 376 -3.50 7.34 -6.55
CA THR A 376 -3.68 5.96 -6.07
C THR A 376 -2.33 5.30 -5.81
N TYR A 377 -1.40 5.41 -6.76
CA TYR A 377 -0.07 4.85 -6.64
C TYR A 377 0.75 5.51 -5.53
N ALA A 378 0.77 6.85 -5.48
CA ALA A 378 1.52 7.59 -4.48
C ALA A 378 1.06 7.24 -3.06
N ARG A 379 -0.26 7.26 -2.80
CA ARG A 379 -0.82 6.93 -1.49
C ARG A 379 -0.57 5.48 -1.08
N ALA A 380 -0.51 4.55 -2.04
CA ALA A 380 -0.25 3.14 -1.75
C ALA A 380 1.22 2.85 -1.38
N ASN A 381 2.15 3.66 -1.87
CA ASN A 381 3.59 3.46 -1.66
C ASN A 381 4.18 4.31 -0.54
N VAL A 382 3.41 5.26 0.01
CA VAL A 382 3.79 6.00 1.22
C VAL A 382 3.21 5.30 2.44
N LEU A 383 4.06 4.58 3.17
CA LEU A 383 3.63 3.65 4.21
C LEU A 383 4.07 4.09 5.60
N LEU A 384 3.35 3.60 6.62
CA LEU A 384 3.81 3.71 7.99
C LEU A 384 4.97 2.72 8.23
N LEU A 385 6.18 3.26 8.39
CA LEU A 385 7.41 2.48 8.48
C LEU A 385 7.73 1.99 9.91
N VAL A 386 6.87 2.26 10.90
CA VAL A 386 7.09 1.83 12.29
C VAL A 386 7.10 0.31 12.43
N GLN A 387 6.43 -0.39 11.52
CA GLN A 387 6.28 -1.84 11.52
C GLN A 387 7.34 -2.55 10.67
N GLU A 388 8.22 -1.82 9.99
CA GLU A 388 9.21 -2.43 9.11
C GLU A 388 10.36 -3.04 9.93
N PRO A 389 10.56 -4.37 9.87
CA PRO A 389 11.61 -5.03 10.63
C PRO A 389 13.00 -4.53 10.22
N GLY A 390 13.85 -4.28 11.21
CA GLY A 390 15.25 -3.88 10.97
C GLY A 390 15.45 -2.40 10.62
N LEU A 391 14.38 -1.62 10.44
CA LEU A 391 14.49 -0.18 10.17
C LEU A 391 14.56 0.62 11.48
N GLY A 392 15.75 1.18 11.76
CA GLY A 392 15.97 2.06 12.91
C GLY A 392 15.31 3.43 12.76
N PRO A 393 15.13 4.20 13.86
CA PRO A 393 14.43 5.48 13.84
C PRO A 393 15.02 6.52 12.89
N TRP A 394 16.34 6.54 12.69
CA TRP A 394 16.98 7.54 11.83
C TRP A 394 16.83 7.20 10.35
N LEU A 395 17.11 5.96 9.97
CA LEU A 395 16.77 5.45 8.65
C LEU A 395 15.29 5.62 8.32
N ARG A 396 14.41 5.44 9.30
CA ARG A 396 12.97 5.69 9.15
C ARG A 396 12.67 7.15 8.82
N LEU A 397 13.22 8.11 9.58
CA LEU A 397 13.04 9.54 9.31
C LEU A 397 13.49 9.90 7.88
N VAL A 398 14.67 9.44 7.47
CA VAL A 398 15.20 9.73 6.13
C VAL A 398 14.33 9.07 5.06
N ARG A 399 13.90 7.82 5.27
CA ARG A 399 13.06 7.09 4.31
C ARG A 399 11.70 7.74 4.15
N HIS A 400 11.13 8.23 5.24
CA HIS A 400 9.92 9.04 5.25
C HIS A 400 10.06 10.33 4.44
N ALA A 401 11.17 11.06 4.57
CA ALA A 401 11.42 12.26 3.78
C ALA A 401 11.57 11.98 2.27
N TYR A 402 12.04 10.78 1.92
CA TYR A 402 12.10 10.30 0.54
C TYR A 402 10.73 9.81 0.01
N GLU A 403 10.02 8.95 0.74
CA GLU A 403 8.71 8.42 0.30
C GLU A 403 7.67 9.54 0.17
N TYR A 404 7.76 10.59 1.00
CA TYR A 404 6.96 11.81 0.85
C TYR A 404 7.00 12.38 -0.57
N GLN A 405 8.13 12.26 -1.28
CA GLN A 405 8.29 12.82 -2.62
C GLN A 405 7.35 12.18 -3.63
N TYR A 406 6.81 10.99 -3.36
CA TYR A 406 5.76 10.41 -4.21
C TYR A 406 4.44 11.19 -4.10
N LEU A 407 4.12 11.74 -2.92
CA LEU A 407 2.92 12.55 -2.70
C LEU A 407 2.96 13.86 -3.49
N THR A 408 4.15 14.42 -3.71
CA THR A 408 4.33 15.66 -4.49
C THR A 408 4.13 15.45 -6.00
N LEU A 409 4.17 14.19 -6.46
CA LEU A 409 3.82 13.82 -7.83
C LEU A 409 2.30 13.64 -8.02
N GLY A 410 1.56 13.47 -6.92
CA GLY A 410 0.10 13.42 -6.91
C GLY A 410 -0.56 14.80 -6.96
N GLY A 411 -1.89 14.82 -7.04
CA GLY A 411 -2.71 16.05 -7.06
C GLY A 411 -3.08 16.60 -5.67
N LEU A 412 -2.25 16.38 -4.65
CA LEU A 412 -2.54 16.75 -3.27
C LEU A 412 -2.28 18.24 -3.00
N ASP A 413 -3.27 18.93 -2.41
CA ASP A 413 -3.15 20.36 -2.05
C ASP A 413 -2.13 20.61 -0.92
N ASP A 414 -2.19 19.82 0.16
CA ASP A 414 -1.21 19.83 1.25
C ASP A 414 -0.66 18.42 1.52
N PRO A 415 0.40 18.00 0.80
CA PRO A 415 0.97 16.68 0.97
C PRO A 415 1.61 16.50 2.36
N PHE A 416 2.08 17.55 3.03
CA PHE A 416 2.75 17.45 4.33
C PHE A 416 1.77 17.19 5.46
N ASP A 417 0.66 17.90 5.49
CA ASP A 417 -0.36 17.65 6.51
C ASP A 417 -1.03 16.29 6.30
N TYR A 418 -1.25 15.88 5.05
CA TYR A 418 -1.68 14.50 4.75
C TYR A 418 -0.66 13.48 5.28
N PHE A 419 0.63 13.65 4.97
CA PHE A 419 1.70 12.77 5.40
C PHE A 419 1.81 12.69 6.93
N ALA A 420 1.84 13.84 7.60
CA ALA A 420 1.95 13.92 9.05
C ALA A 420 0.76 13.26 9.76
N GLY A 421 -0.46 13.49 9.25
CA GLY A 421 -1.68 12.93 9.80
C GLY A 421 -1.87 11.43 9.52
N SER A 422 -1.57 10.99 8.29
CA SER A 422 -1.78 9.60 7.87
C SER A 422 -0.73 8.63 8.39
N LEU A 423 0.50 9.10 8.66
CA LEU A 423 1.59 8.25 9.14
C LEU A 423 1.94 8.49 10.63
N TRP A 424 1.10 9.24 11.36
CA TRP A 424 1.32 9.54 12.78
C TRP A 424 2.74 10.04 13.05
N LEU A 425 3.20 10.97 12.20
CA LEU A 425 4.57 11.49 12.25
C LEU A 425 4.87 12.11 13.61
N ASP A 426 3.91 12.87 14.14
CA ASP A 426 4.08 13.54 15.43
C ASP A 426 4.31 12.50 16.53
N GLN A 427 3.52 11.42 16.59
CA GLN A 427 3.62 10.39 17.61
C GLN A 427 4.93 9.58 17.51
N HIS A 428 5.37 9.26 16.29
CA HIS A 428 6.47 8.32 16.08
C HIS A 428 7.84 8.98 15.95
N LEU A 429 7.90 10.27 15.58
CA LEU A 429 9.15 10.99 15.40
C LEU A 429 9.25 12.18 16.37
N VAL A 430 8.20 12.98 16.50
CA VAL A 430 8.24 14.22 17.29
C VAL A 430 8.15 13.95 18.79
N ASP A 431 7.09 13.28 19.24
CA ASP A 431 6.87 12.92 20.64
C ASP A 431 7.93 11.91 21.13
N ALA A 432 8.49 11.12 20.22
CA ALA A 432 9.61 10.21 20.48
C ALA A 432 10.96 10.94 20.63
N GLY A 433 11.02 12.26 20.37
CA GLY A 433 12.21 13.09 20.48
C GLY A 433 13.26 12.85 19.39
N ILE A 434 12.88 12.28 18.25
CA ILE A 434 13.77 12.06 17.10
C ILE A 434 14.05 13.38 16.39
N CYS A 435 13.02 14.17 16.10
CA CYS A 435 13.12 15.48 15.46
C CYS A 435 11.95 16.37 15.86
N SER A 436 12.02 17.68 15.62
CA SER A 436 10.82 18.54 15.67
C SER A 436 9.99 18.41 14.38
N ARG A 437 8.75 18.94 14.37
CA ARG A 437 7.94 19.03 13.14
C ARG A 437 8.61 19.94 12.10
N ASP A 438 9.23 21.03 12.54
CA ASP A 438 9.97 21.95 11.67
C ASP A 438 11.21 21.27 11.07
N ASP A 439 11.93 20.47 11.85
CA ASP A 439 13.05 19.65 11.37
C ASP A 439 12.60 18.65 10.31
N ALA A 440 11.48 17.97 10.55
CA ALA A 440 10.91 17.04 9.59
C ALA A 440 10.58 17.77 8.29
N ARG A 441 9.85 18.89 8.34
CA ARG A 441 9.48 19.68 7.15
C ARG A 441 10.70 20.18 6.39
N ALA A 442 11.69 20.75 7.09
CA ALA A 442 12.93 21.20 6.49
C ALA A 442 13.69 20.07 5.78
N LEU A 443 13.71 18.87 6.37
CA LEU A 443 14.33 17.69 5.77
C LEU A 443 13.60 17.28 4.50
N VAL A 444 12.27 17.24 4.54
CA VAL A 444 11.46 16.89 3.38
C VAL A 444 11.68 17.90 2.24
N ASP A 445 11.69 19.20 2.55
CA ASP A 445 11.97 20.26 1.57
C ASP A 445 13.38 20.16 0.96
N ALA A 446 14.37 19.78 1.77
CA ALA A 446 15.74 19.54 1.29
C ALA A 446 15.81 18.34 0.33
N VAL A 447 15.09 17.26 0.64
CA VAL A 447 14.99 16.10 -0.27
C VAL A 447 14.22 16.48 -1.55
N SER A 448 13.20 17.33 -1.46
CA SER A 448 12.49 17.86 -2.64
C SER A 448 13.44 18.61 -3.58
N ARG A 449 14.40 19.38 -3.04
CA ARG A 449 15.42 20.06 -3.86
C ARG A 449 16.33 19.08 -4.61
N VAL A 450 16.67 17.94 -4.01
CA VAL A 450 17.40 16.87 -4.71
C VAL A 450 16.55 16.31 -5.85
N CYS A 451 15.28 16.02 -5.57
CA CYS A 451 14.33 15.48 -6.55
C CYS A 451 14.10 16.44 -7.73
N ALA A 452 14.00 17.75 -7.47
CA ALA A 452 13.81 18.78 -8.50
C ALA A 452 14.96 18.88 -9.51
N THR A 453 16.14 18.34 -9.17
CA THR A 453 17.27 18.31 -10.12
C THR A 453 17.11 17.28 -11.23
N TYR A 454 16.29 16.24 -11.04
CA TYR A 454 15.98 15.27 -12.07
C TYR A 454 15.14 15.90 -13.19
N ALA A 455 15.33 15.43 -14.42
CA ALA A 455 14.60 15.86 -15.58
C ALA A 455 14.38 14.69 -16.54
N ILE A 456 13.25 14.73 -17.24
CA ILE A 456 12.97 13.86 -18.38
C ILE A 456 13.69 14.45 -19.60
N ASP A 457 14.53 13.66 -20.25
CA ASP A 457 15.27 14.06 -21.43
C ASP A 457 14.38 13.95 -22.68
N ALA A 458 13.84 15.09 -23.10
CA ALA A 458 12.84 15.17 -24.16
C ALA A 458 13.31 14.64 -25.52
N GLN A 459 14.62 14.44 -25.74
CA GLN A 459 15.13 13.91 -27.01
C GLN A 459 14.69 12.47 -27.29
N PHE A 460 14.37 11.69 -26.23
CA PHE A 460 13.89 10.31 -26.36
C PHE A 460 12.41 10.22 -26.70
N PHE A 461 11.68 11.35 -26.67
CA PHE A 461 10.24 11.39 -26.83
C PHE A 461 9.83 12.22 -28.05
N ARG A 462 8.77 11.78 -28.74
CA ARG A 462 8.22 12.48 -29.91
C ARG A 462 7.72 13.87 -29.50
N PRO A 463 7.87 14.91 -30.34
CA PRO A 463 7.38 16.24 -30.04
C PRO A 463 5.89 16.25 -29.68
N GLY A 464 5.57 16.76 -28.48
CA GLY A 464 4.20 16.85 -27.98
C GLY A 464 3.61 15.56 -27.40
N ALA A 465 4.38 14.47 -27.33
CA ALA A 465 3.91 13.22 -26.73
C ALA A 465 3.87 13.27 -25.20
N LEU A 466 4.83 13.97 -24.58
CA LEU A 466 4.77 14.27 -23.16
C LEU A 466 3.91 15.52 -22.94
N PRO A 467 3.01 15.52 -21.94
CA PRO A 467 2.31 16.74 -21.57
C PRO A 467 3.32 17.82 -21.21
N LYS A 468 2.94 19.10 -21.35
CA LYS A 468 3.71 20.24 -20.83
C LYS A 468 3.65 20.25 -19.29
N VAL A 469 3.93 19.13 -18.64
CA VAL A 469 4.24 19.08 -17.23
C VAL A 469 5.64 19.68 -17.16
N ALA A 470 5.61 20.99 -16.92
CA ALA A 470 6.75 21.84 -16.77
C ALA A 470 7.73 21.22 -15.78
N GLN A 471 9.00 21.35 -16.14
CA GLN A 471 10.14 21.50 -15.24
C GLN A 471 9.66 21.70 -13.80
N LEU A 472 9.76 20.67 -12.96
CA LEU A 472 9.67 20.86 -11.51
C LEU A 472 10.67 21.99 -11.19
N GLY A 473 10.11 23.12 -10.76
CA GLY A 473 10.85 24.35 -10.47
C GLY A 473 11.71 24.21 -9.23
#